data_AF-X1D3J3-F1
#
_entry.id   AF-X1D3J3-F1
#
_cell.length_a   1.000
_cell.length_b   1.000
_cell.length_c   1.000
_cell.angle_alpha   90.00
_cell.angle_beta   90.00
_cell.angle_gamma   90.00
#
_symmetry.space_group_name_H-M   'P 1'
#
loop_
_entity.id
_entity.type
_entity.pdbx_description
1 polymer ?
#
loop_
_entity_poly.entity_id
_entity_poly.type
_entity_poly.pdbx_seq_one_letter_code
_entity_poly.pdbx_strand_id
1 'polypeptide(L)'
;NNAGHTVVTKGQKFQFHLIPSGILNPDITNVIGNGVVVDLEVLIDEIDDLHSKGIITTNLKISPNSHLVMPYHRILDEARENLLGNMKIGTTKRGIGPSYSDKASRSGIRMQDLLNIKVFNKKLEFVLKEKNAILTKIYNLQPLDFNDILEKFKYLSKKIGDYVLDTSKLINDALDEDKKVLFEGAQGTFLDIDHGTYPFVTSSSTVAATACIGSGIGPTRIDKIIGVTKAYTTRVGQGPFPTEIKGKLGTMLREKGSEYGATTGRPRRCGWLDTVL
;
A
#
# COMPACT_ATOMS: atom_id res chain seq x y z
N ASN A 1 -0.06 -2.28 1.54
CA ASN A 1 -0.34 -3.74 1.43
C ASN A 1 -1.19 -4.14 0.21
N ASN A 2 -1.48 -3.23 -0.74
CA ASN A 2 -2.06 -3.58 -2.05
C ASN A 2 -1.00 -3.72 -3.15
N ALA A 3 0.25 -3.35 -2.84
CA ALA A 3 1.42 -3.83 -3.55
C ALA A 3 1.78 -5.23 -3.04
N GLY A 4 2.48 -6.00 -3.87
CA GLY A 4 2.98 -7.32 -3.51
C GLY A 4 4.10 -7.69 -4.46
N HIS A 5 5.28 -7.98 -3.92
CA HIS A 5 6.39 -8.49 -4.70
C HIS A 5 7.03 -9.69 -4.01
N THR A 6 7.63 -10.58 -4.81
CA THR A 6 8.32 -11.75 -4.31
C THR A 6 9.80 -11.59 -4.57
N VAL A 7 10.61 -11.61 -3.51
CA VAL A 7 12.07 -11.63 -3.63
C VAL A 7 12.55 -13.06 -3.43
N VAL A 8 13.38 -13.54 -4.35
CA VAL A 8 14.03 -14.85 -4.23
C VAL A 8 15.52 -14.61 -4.02
N THR A 9 16.03 -15.00 -2.86
CA THR A 9 17.45 -14.88 -2.52
C THR A 9 17.92 -16.13 -1.79
N LYS A 10 19.13 -16.61 -2.12
CA LYS A 10 19.73 -17.82 -1.51
C LYS A 10 18.78 -19.03 -1.49
N GLY A 11 17.95 -19.19 -2.52
CA GLY A 11 16.97 -20.27 -2.64
C GLY A 11 15.70 -20.13 -1.79
N GLN A 12 15.57 -19.07 -1.00
CA GLN A 12 14.38 -18.77 -0.19
C GLN A 12 13.49 -17.73 -0.88
N LYS A 13 12.17 -17.87 -0.69
CA LYS A 13 11.17 -16.93 -1.23
C LYS A 13 10.60 -16.08 -0.10
N PHE A 14 10.63 -14.77 -0.29
CA PHE A 14 10.04 -13.77 0.60
C PHE A 14 8.93 -13.03 -0.13
N GLN A 15 7.79 -12.84 0.52
CA GLN A 15 6.67 -12.09 -0.02
C GLN A 15 6.50 -10.83 0.83
N PHE A 16 6.52 -9.67 0.17
CA PHE A 16 6.41 -8.38 0.83
C PHE A 16 5.23 -7.59 0.28
N HIS A 17 4.57 -6.81 1.13
CA HIS A 17 3.50 -5.90 0.74
C HIS A 17 3.64 -4.48 1.28
N LEU A 18 4.23 -4.31 2.48
CA LEU A 18 4.50 -3.02 3.09
C LEU A 18 5.99 -2.78 3.34
N ILE A 19 6.72 -3.81 3.77
CA ILE A 19 8.14 -3.68 4.08
C ILE A 19 8.93 -3.54 2.77
N PRO A 20 9.84 -2.54 2.65
CA PRO A 20 10.70 -2.40 1.49
C PRO A 20 11.59 -3.63 1.25
N SER A 21 11.85 -3.94 -0.02
CA SER A 21 12.63 -5.11 -0.46
C SER A 21 14.05 -5.19 0.11
N GLY A 22 14.63 -4.04 0.49
CA GLY A 22 15.95 -3.94 1.10
C GLY A 22 16.07 -4.55 2.49
N ILE A 23 14.97 -4.97 3.13
CA ILE A 23 14.97 -5.50 4.51
C ILE A 23 15.82 -6.77 4.67
N LEU A 24 16.04 -7.50 3.58
CA LEU A 24 16.88 -8.70 3.56
C LEU A 24 18.39 -8.40 3.72
N ASN A 25 18.79 -7.13 3.65
CA ASN A 25 20.15 -6.70 3.91
C ASN A 25 20.22 -5.94 5.26
N PRO A 26 20.97 -6.45 6.26
CA PRO A 26 21.06 -5.83 7.59
C PRO A 26 21.73 -4.44 7.56
N ASP A 27 22.55 -4.16 6.54
CA ASP A 27 23.29 -2.89 6.43
C ASP A 27 22.47 -1.77 5.79
N ILE A 28 21.28 -2.08 5.26
CA ILE A 28 20.41 -1.12 4.59
C ILE A 28 19.32 -0.65 5.56
N THR A 29 19.18 0.67 5.72
CA THR A 29 18.03 1.24 6.43
C THR A 29 16.80 1.24 5.53
N ASN A 30 15.69 0.68 6.01
CA ASN A 30 14.46 0.53 5.26
C ASN A 30 13.40 1.50 5.77
N VAL A 31 12.72 2.20 4.86
CA VAL A 31 11.84 3.31 5.23
C VAL A 31 10.45 3.14 4.62
N ILE A 32 9.42 3.18 5.47
CA ILE A 32 8.02 3.37 5.06
C ILE A 32 7.71 4.87 5.16
N GLY A 33 7.68 5.55 4.02
CA GLY A 33 7.46 7.00 3.93
C GLY A 33 6.02 7.44 4.27
N ASN A 34 5.82 8.76 4.44
CA ASN A 34 4.53 9.37 4.77
C ASN A 34 3.47 9.24 3.66
N GLY A 35 3.89 8.88 2.44
CA GLY A 35 3.01 8.60 1.32
C GLY A 35 2.19 7.33 1.49
N VAL A 36 2.69 6.36 2.28
CA VAL A 36 2.09 5.03 2.41
C VAL A 36 0.89 5.05 3.36
N VAL A 37 -0.18 4.32 3.00
CA VAL A 37 -1.25 3.93 3.94
C VAL A 37 -0.90 2.57 4.54
N VAL A 38 -0.80 2.51 5.86
CA VAL A 38 -0.24 1.38 6.61
C VAL A 38 -1.36 0.60 7.28
N ASP A 39 -1.48 -0.66 6.92
CA ASP A 39 -2.28 -1.64 7.65
C ASP A 39 -1.39 -2.29 8.71
N LEU A 40 -1.62 -1.96 9.98
CA LEU A 40 -0.76 -2.41 11.08
C LEU A 40 -0.79 -3.91 11.31
N GLU A 41 -1.93 -4.56 11.08
CA GLU A 41 -2.01 -6.01 11.21
C GLU A 41 -1.11 -6.67 10.18
N VAL A 42 -1.24 -6.25 8.91
CA VAL A 42 -0.41 -6.81 7.83
C VAL A 42 1.08 -6.49 8.03
N LEU A 43 1.41 -5.30 8.50
CA LEU A 43 2.79 -4.94 8.77
C LEU A 43 3.40 -5.78 9.89
N ILE A 44 2.66 -5.99 10.99
CA ILE A 44 3.12 -6.81 12.10
C ILE A 44 3.24 -8.27 11.68
N ASP A 45 2.29 -8.79 10.90
CA ASP A 45 2.37 -10.15 10.34
C ASP A 45 3.61 -10.31 9.43
N GLU A 46 3.95 -9.31 8.60
CA GLU A 46 5.17 -9.31 7.79
C GLU A 46 6.44 -9.29 8.66
N ILE A 47 6.46 -8.50 9.75
CA ILE A 47 7.59 -8.47 10.69
C ILE A 47 7.75 -9.82 11.40
N ASP A 48 6.65 -10.40 11.91
CA ASP A 48 6.64 -11.67 12.62
C ASP A 48 7.08 -12.82 11.68
N ASP A 49 6.67 -12.82 10.40
CA ASP A 49 7.13 -13.77 9.38
C ASP A 49 8.64 -13.65 9.12
N LEU A 50 9.18 -12.43 9.04
CA LEU A 50 10.62 -12.21 8.89
C LEU A 50 11.41 -12.70 10.12
N HIS A 51 10.91 -12.42 11.32
CA HIS A 51 11.53 -12.89 12.57
C HIS A 51 11.55 -14.42 12.65
N SER A 52 10.47 -15.08 12.22
CA SER A 52 10.40 -16.55 12.17
C SER A 52 11.45 -17.17 11.24
N LYS A 53 11.94 -16.39 10.26
CA LYS A 53 12.99 -16.77 9.29
C LYS A 53 14.38 -16.28 9.70
N GLY A 54 14.52 -15.73 10.91
CA GLY A 54 15.79 -15.25 11.46
C GLY A 54 16.26 -13.90 10.89
N ILE A 55 15.36 -13.12 10.28
CA ILE A 55 15.68 -11.80 9.75
C ILE A 55 15.35 -10.73 10.81
N ILE A 56 16.34 -9.92 11.13
CA ILE A 56 16.21 -8.81 12.08
C ILE A 56 15.68 -7.58 11.34
N THR A 57 14.68 -6.90 11.90
CA THR A 57 14.01 -5.75 11.28
C THR A 57 14.31 -4.42 11.97
N THR A 58 15.31 -4.34 12.85
CA THR A 58 15.66 -3.12 13.60
C THR A 58 16.06 -1.93 12.70
N ASN A 59 16.45 -2.22 11.46
CA ASN A 59 16.73 -1.28 10.38
C ASN A 59 15.49 -0.75 9.67
N LEU A 60 14.27 -1.21 10.01
CA LEU A 60 13.01 -0.65 9.52
C LEU A 60 12.63 0.62 10.29
N LYS A 61 12.21 1.65 9.55
CA LYS A 61 11.72 2.94 10.06
C LYS A 61 10.41 3.31 9.39
N ILE A 62 9.45 3.80 10.17
CA ILE A 62 8.09 4.09 9.74
C ILE A 62 7.76 5.55 10.03
N SER A 63 7.20 6.23 9.04
CA SER A 63 6.86 7.63 9.19
C SER A 63 5.74 7.84 10.23
N PRO A 64 5.89 8.76 11.20
CA PRO A 64 4.78 9.20 12.05
C PRO A 64 3.62 9.82 11.25
N ASN A 65 3.88 10.26 10.01
CA ASN A 65 2.92 10.91 9.13
C ASN A 65 2.18 9.94 8.18
N SER A 66 2.56 8.65 8.13
CA SER A 66 1.82 7.67 7.34
C SER A 66 0.40 7.49 7.90
N HIS A 67 -0.58 7.39 7.02
CA HIS A 67 -1.98 7.17 7.42
C HIS A 67 -2.23 5.70 7.73
N LEU A 68 -3.21 5.40 8.58
CA LEU A 68 -3.55 4.04 8.97
C LEU A 68 -4.74 3.50 8.19
N VAL A 69 -4.63 2.26 7.75
CA VAL A 69 -5.74 1.47 7.25
C VAL A 69 -6.50 0.88 8.44
N MET A 70 -7.55 1.58 8.87
CA MET A 70 -8.47 1.14 9.92
C MET A 70 -9.48 0.06 9.43
N PRO A 71 -10.09 -0.73 10.34
CA PRO A 71 -11.03 -1.80 9.98
C PRO A 71 -12.21 -1.34 9.12
N TYR A 72 -12.77 -0.16 9.41
CA TYR A 72 -13.85 0.43 8.61
C TYR A 72 -13.46 0.68 7.16
N HIS A 73 -12.19 0.93 6.85
CA HIS A 73 -11.76 1.14 5.47
C HIS A 73 -11.92 -0.13 4.62
N ARG A 74 -11.58 -1.30 5.17
CA ARG A 74 -11.72 -2.58 4.44
C ARG A 74 -13.19 -2.87 4.15
N ILE A 75 -14.06 -2.64 5.14
CA ILE A 75 -15.51 -2.83 5.01
C ILE A 75 -16.09 -1.84 3.98
N LEU A 76 -15.69 -0.57 4.02
CA LEU A 76 -16.16 0.43 3.06
C LEU A 76 -15.69 0.17 1.64
N ASP A 77 -14.46 -0.32 1.45
CA ASP A 77 -13.91 -0.71 0.15
C ASP A 77 -14.74 -1.85 -0.46
N GLU A 78 -15.01 -2.89 0.33
CA GLU A 78 -15.87 -3.99 -0.10
C GLU A 78 -17.33 -3.58 -0.35
N ALA A 79 -17.91 -2.79 0.54
CA ALA A 79 -19.29 -2.32 0.42
C ALA A 79 -19.49 -1.48 -0.85
N ARG A 80 -18.54 -0.59 -1.15
CA ARG A 80 -18.56 0.24 -2.37
C ARG A 80 -18.43 -0.61 -3.63
N GLU A 81 -17.50 -1.56 -3.66
CA GLU A 81 -17.38 -2.47 -4.79
C GLU A 81 -18.67 -3.27 -5.02
N ASN A 82 -19.30 -3.78 -3.95
CA ASN A 82 -20.55 -4.51 -4.06
C ASN A 82 -21.69 -3.63 -4.61
N LEU A 83 -21.79 -2.37 -4.16
CA LEU A 83 -22.78 -1.41 -4.65
C LEU A 83 -22.60 -1.08 -6.13
N LEU A 84 -21.36 -1.02 -6.63
CA LEU A 84 -21.08 -0.71 -8.04
C LEU A 84 -21.52 -1.81 -9.02
N GLY A 85 -21.79 -3.04 -8.55
CA GLY A 85 -22.29 -4.13 -9.39
C GLY A 85 -21.37 -4.44 -10.58
N ASN A 86 -21.85 -4.15 -11.81
CA ASN A 86 -21.09 -4.35 -13.04
C ASN A 86 -20.01 -3.28 -13.30
N MET A 87 -20.07 -2.15 -12.58
CA MET A 87 -19.11 -1.04 -12.69
C MET A 87 -17.96 -1.15 -11.67
N LYS A 88 -17.73 -2.35 -11.11
CA LYS A 88 -16.64 -2.61 -10.17
C LYS A 88 -15.28 -2.22 -10.76
N ILE A 89 -14.46 -1.59 -9.93
CA ILE A 89 -13.07 -1.26 -10.26
C ILE A 89 -12.23 -2.54 -10.21
N GLY A 90 -12.57 -3.47 -9.30
CA GLY A 90 -11.78 -4.65 -8.99
C GLY A 90 -10.68 -4.32 -7.99
N THR A 91 -11.02 -3.63 -6.90
CA THR A 91 -10.05 -3.25 -5.86
C THR A 91 -9.47 -4.49 -5.17
N THR A 92 -8.37 -4.31 -4.44
CA THR A 92 -7.79 -5.38 -3.62
C THR A 92 -8.60 -5.65 -2.34
N LYS A 93 -9.68 -4.89 -2.08
CA LYS A 93 -10.48 -4.94 -0.84
C LYS A 93 -9.63 -4.78 0.42
N ARG A 94 -8.57 -3.97 0.33
CA ARG A 94 -7.62 -3.73 1.43
C ARG A 94 -7.87 -2.39 2.13
N GLY A 95 -8.91 -1.64 1.73
CA GLY A 95 -9.23 -0.35 2.35
C GLY A 95 -8.41 0.83 1.83
N ILE A 96 -7.64 0.65 0.75
CA ILE A 96 -6.70 1.66 0.25
C ILE A 96 -7.41 2.94 -0.19
N GLY A 97 -8.44 2.81 -1.03
CA GLY A 97 -9.21 3.95 -1.51
C GLY A 97 -9.87 4.72 -0.37
N PRO A 98 -10.63 4.07 0.52
CA PRO A 98 -11.17 4.73 1.71
C PRO A 98 -10.11 5.39 2.60
N SER A 99 -8.94 4.78 2.80
CA SER A 99 -7.85 5.40 3.59
C SER A 99 -7.30 6.68 2.95
N TYR A 100 -7.08 6.68 1.62
CA TYR A 100 -6.67 7.89 0.91
C TYR A 100 -7.79 8.95 0.86
N SER A 101 -9.05 8.53 0.81
CA SER A 101 -10.20 9.44 0.93
C SER A 101 -10.20 10.14 2.28
N ASP A 102 -9.93 9.42 3.37
CA ASP A 102 -9.86 10.00 4.72
C ASP A 102 -8.64 10.93 4.89
N LYS A 103 -7.53 10.63 4.21
CA LYS A 103 -6.39 11.55 4.10
C LYS A 103 -6.81 12.86 3.40
N ALA A 104 -7.47 12.76 2.25
CA ALA A 104 -7.89 13.92 1.46
C ALA A 104 -8.97 14.75 2.16
N SER A 105 -9.89 14.12 2.90
CA SER A 105 -10.90 14.81 3.71
C SER A 105 -10.33 15.45 4.97
N ARG A 106 -9.11 15.07 5.36
CA ARG A 106 -8.42 15.47 6.61
C ARG A 106 -9.05 14.84 7.86
N SER A 107 -9.76 13.71 7.72
CA SER A 107 -10.32 12.93 8.83
C SER A 107 -9.49 11.70 9.20
N GLY A 108 -8.47 11.37 8.40
CA GLY A 108 -7.67 10.16 8.59
C GLY A 108 -6.86 10.13 9.88
N ILE A 109 -6.70 8.91 10.41
CA ILE A 109 -5.83 8.61 11.55
C ILE A 109 -4.42 8.30 11.03
N ARG A 110 -3.40 8.88 11.65
CA ARG A 110 -1.98 8.71 11.30
C ARG A 110 -1.23 7.91 12.35
N MET A 111 -0.07 7.37 11.99
CA MET A 111 0.80 6.59 12.88
C MET A 111 1.12 7.32 14.20
N GLN A 112 1.44 8.62 14.12
CA GLN A 112 1.73 9.42 15.32
C GLN A 112 0.55 9.54 16.29
N ASP A 113 -0.69 9.41 15.81
CA ASP A 113 -1.86 9.50 16.69
C ASP A 113 -1.85 8.33 17.70
N LEU A 114 -1.30 7.16 17.32
CA LEU A 114 -1.13 6.02 18.21
C LEU A 114 -0.04 6.21 19.28
N LEU A 115 0.91 7.12 19.05
CA LEU A 115 1.93 7.46 20.06
C LEU A 115 1.33 8.25 21.23
N ASN A 116 0.16 8.86 21.04
CA ASN A 116 -0.60 9.52 22.10
C ASN A 116 -2.03 8.98 22.15
N ILE A 117 -2.25 8.00 23.03
CA ILE A 117 -3.53 7.29 23.10
C ILE A 117 -4.72 8.20 23.40
N LYS A 118 -4.53 9.33 24.09
CA LYS A 118 -5.59 10.31 24.35
C LYS A 118 -6.03 11.00 23.05
N VAL A 119 -5.09 11.30 22.15
CA VAL A 119 -5.38 11.87 20.83
C VAL A 119 -6.05 10.84 19.93
N PHE A 120 -5.52 9.61 19.88
CA PHE A 120 -6.13 8.52 19.11
C PHE A 120 -7.59 8.28 19.51
N ASN A 121 -7.87 8.17 20.82
CA ASN A 121 -9.21 7.98 21.35
C ASN A 121 -10.20 9.02 20.82
N LYS A 122 -9.89 10.32 20.99
CA LYS A 122 -10.75 11.42 20.53
C LYS A 122 -10.97 11.40 19.01
N LYS A 123 -9.93 11.11 18.23
CA LYS A 123 -10.06 11.02 16.77
C LYS A 123 -10.91 9.83 16.35
N LEU A 124 -10.67 8.66 16.96
CA LEU A 124 -11.43 7.45 16.67
C LEU A 124 -12.91 7.63 16.97
N GLU A 125 -13.25 8.25 18.10
CA GLU A 125 -14.64 8.52 18.49
C GLU A 125 -15.39 9.31 17.41
N PHE A 126 -14.78 10.42 16.96
CA PHE A 126 -15.38 11.26 15.92
C PHE A 126 -15.50 10.54 14.57
N VAL A 127 -14.41 9.94 14.10
CA VAL A 127 -14.38 9.28 12.79
C VAL A 127 -15.33 8.08 12.77
N LEU A 128 -15.34 7.27 13.83
CA LEU A 128 -16.17 6.08 13.88
C LEU A 128 -17.66 6.41 13.91
N LYS A 129 -18.06 7.51 14.57
CA LYS A 129 -19.44 8.00 14.51
C LYS A 129 -19.89 8.28 13.07
N GLU A 130 -19.05 8.97 12.29
CA GLU A 130 -19.32 9.25 10.88
C GLU A 130 -19.35 7.97 10.05
N LYS A 131 -18.34 7.10 10.21
CA LYS A 131 -18.27 5.85 9.43
C LYS A 131 -19.41 4.90 9.77
N ASN A 132 -19.84 4.78 11.02
CA ASN A 132 -20.99 3.98 11.41
C ASN A 132 -22.30 4.51 10.83
N ALA A 133 -22.46 5.83 10.72
CA ALA A 133 -23.61 6.41 10.03
C ALA A 133 -23.62 6.04 8.53
N ILE A 134 -22.46 6.06 7.88
CA ILE A 134 -22.33 5.63 6.47
C ILE A 134 -22.63 4.13 6.33
N LEU A 135 -22.00 3.28 7.15
CA LEU A 135 -22.18 1.83 7.12
C LEU A 135 -23.65 1.44 7.30
N THR A 136 -24.33 2.02 8.30
CA THR A 136 -25.72 1.67 8.61
C THR A 136 -26.72 2.29 7.64
N LYS A 137 -26.60 3.60 7.31
CA LYS A 137 -27.63 4.31 6.54
C LYS A 137 -27.48 4.20 5.03
N ILE A 138 -26.25 4.04 4.52
CA ILE A 138 -25.99 3.97 3.08
C ILE A 138 -25.84 2.52 2.64
N TYR A 139 -25.08 1.72 3.39
CA TYR A 139 -24.76 0.34 3.00
C TYR A 139 -25.60 -0.72 3.71
N ASN A 140 -26.45 -0.33 4.68
CA ASN A 140 -27.26 -1.25 5.49
C ASN A 140 -26.42 -2.36 6.16
N LEU A 141 -25.22 -2.00 6.62
CA LEU A 141 -24.27 -2.86 7.31
C LEU A 141 -24.29 -2.59 8.83
N GLN A 142 -23.77 -3.56 9.59
CA GLN A 142 -23.62 -3.41 11.04
C GLN A 142 -22.60 -2.32 11.39
N PRO A 143 -22.86 -1.51 12.43
CA PRO A 143 -21.87 -0.57 12.93
C PRO A 143 -20.72 -1.33 13.58
N LEU A 144 -19.54 -0.70 13.61
CA LEU A 144 -18.39 -1.19 14.36
C LEU A 144 -18.41 -0.67 15.79
N ASP A 145 -17.98 -1.52 16.73
CA ASP A 145 -17.81 -1.13 18.13
C ASP A 145 -16.54 -0.30 18.34
N PHE A 146 -16.68 0.73 19.18
CA PHE A 146 -15.59 1.66 19.48
C PHE A 146 -14.50 1.01 20.33
N ASN A 147 -14.88 0.25 21.37
CA ASN A 147 -13.94 -0.34 22.31
C ASN A 147 -13.13 -1.46 21.64
N ASP A 148 -13.76 -2.24 20.77
CA ASP A 148 -13.08 -3.29 20.00
C ASP A 148 -11.92 -2.71 19.17
N ILE A 149 -12.16 -1.61 18.45
CA ILE A 149 -11.12 -0.96 17.64
C ILE A 149 -10.07 -0.31 18.56
N LEU A 150 -10.50 0.34 19.64
CA LEU A 150 -9.60 1.02 20.56
C LEU A 150 -8.61 0.04 21.20
N GLU A 151 -9.09 -1.06 21.76
CA GLU A 151 -8.25 -2.06 22.44
C GLU A 151 -7.32 -2.75 21.44
N LYS A 152 -7.82 -3.07 20.24
CA LYS A 152 -6.99 -3.63 19.17
C LYS A 152 -5.82 -2.70 18.82
N PHE A 153 -6.09 -1.41 18.57
CA PHE A 153 -5.03 -0.48 18.15
C PHE A 153 -4.11 -0.07 19.30
N LYS A 154 -4.56 -0.13 20.57
CA LYS A 154 -3.67 -0.04 21.74
C LYS A 154 -2.67 -1.19 21.80
N TYR A 155 -3.10 -2.40 21.45
CA TYR A 155 -2.21 -3.55 21.40
C TYR A 155 -1.20 -3.42 20.25
N LEU A 156 -1.67 -3.08 19.04
CA LEU A 156 -0.80 -2.91 17.87
C LEU A 156 0.20 -1.76 18.05
N SER A 157 -0.18 -0.66 18.72
CA SER A 157 0.72 0.47 18.93
C SER A 157 1.94 0.11 19.78
N LYS A 158 1.79 -0.79 20.77
CA LYS A 158 2.90 -1.29 21.59
C LYS A 158 3.93 -2.07 20.78
N LYS A 159 3.49 -2.81 19.75
CA LYS A 159 4.38 -3.60 18.89
C LYS A 159 5.16 -2.75 17.89
N ILE A 160 4.60 -1.62 17.47
CA ILE A 160 5.16 -0.82 16.36
C ILE A 160 5.94 0.41 16.82
N GLY A 161 5.83 0.80 18.10
CA GLY A 161 6.38 2.05 18.63
C GLY A 161 7.86 2.29 18.29
N ASP A 162 8.70 1.28 18.46
CA ASP A 162 10.16 1.38 18.26
C ASP A 162 10.58 1.56 16.79
N TYR A 163 9.67 1.31 15.85
CA TYR A 163 9.92 1.50 14.43
C TYR A 163 9.59 2.92 13.98
N VAL A 164 8.84 3.71 14.77
CA VAL A 164 8.37 5.03 14.36
C VAL A 164 9.48 6.08 14.54
N LEU A 165 9.85 6.76 13.45
CA LEU A 165 10.90 7.78 13.41
C LEU A 165 10.54 8.85 12.38
N ASP A 166 11.01 10.09 12.55
CA ASP A 166 10.95 11.10 11.49
C ASP A 166 11.75 10.64 10.24
N THR A 167 11.02 10.02 9.31
CA THR A 167 11.58 9.49 8.07
C THR A 167 11.98 10.58 7.10
N SER A 168 11.32 11.75 7.13
CA SER A 168 11.67 12.85 6.23
C SER A 168 13.04 13.39 6.60
N LYS A 169 13.27 13.62 7.90
CA LYS A 169 14.59 14.01 8.40
C LYS A 169 15.63 12.94 8.09
N LEU A 170 15.36 11.68 8.41
CA LEU A 170 16.28 10.56 8.16
C LEU A 170 16.75 10.50 6.69
N ILE A 171 15.82 10.64 5.75
CA ILE A 171 16.14 10.57 4.31
C ILE A 171 16.93 11.80 3.88
N ASN A 172 16.54 13.01 4.30
CA ASN A 172 17.28 14.21 3.93
C ASN A 172 18.69 14.22 4.53
N ASP A 173 18.85 13.82 5.79
CA ASP A 173 20.18 13.68 6.42
C ASP A 173 21.05 12.70 5.61
N ALA A 174 20.50 11.56 5.18
CA ALA A 174 21.23 10.61 4.35
C ALA A 174 21.63 11.20 2.99
N LEU A 175 20.73 11.95 2.34
CA LEU A 175 21.01 12.62 1.07
C LEU A 175 22.01 13.78 1.22
N ASP A 176 22.02 14.46 2.37
CA ASP A 176 22.98 15.53 2.68
C ASP A 176 24.38 14.98 3.01
N GLU A 177 24.45 13.72 3.46
CA GLU A 177 25.68 12.94 3.66
C GLU A 177 26.13 12.17 2.40
N ASP A 178 25.59 12.50 1.21
CA ASP A 178 25.88 11.84 -0.06
C ASP A 178 25.65 10.30 -0.07
N LYS A 179 24.80 9.80 0.83
CA LYS A 179 24.41 8.38 0.83
C LYS A 179 23.46 8.07 -0.32
N LYS A 180 23.55 6.84 -0.82
CA LYS A 180 22.65 6.33 -1.86
C LYS A 180 21.28 6.03 -1.26
N VAL A 181 20.24 6.66 -1.80
CA VAL A 181 18.84 6.39 -1.46
C VAL A 181 18.14 5.80 -2.68
N LEU A 182 17.42 4.69 -2.48
CA LEU A 182 16.61 4.05 -3.49
C LEU A 182 15.13 4.16 -3.09
N PHE A 183 14.32 4.75 -3.97
CA PHE A 183 12.87 4.79 -3.81
C PHE A 183 12.22 3.61 -4.52
N GLU A 184 11.58 2.73 -3.76
CA GLU A 184 10.82 1.60 -4.29
C GLU A 184 9.38 2.06 -4.63
N GLY A 185 9.04 2.04 -5.93
CA GLY A 185 7.73 2.44 -6.41
C GLY A 185 6.68 1.34 -6.32
N ALA A 186 5.44 1.72 -6.04
CA ALA A 186 4.25 0.91 -6.27
C ALA A 186 3.06 1.83 -6.61
N GLN A 187 2.12 1.45 -7.47
CA GLN A 187 2.09 0.33 -8.41
C GLN A 187 2.83 0.73 -9.71
N GLY A 188 2.20 0.68 -10.88
CA GLY A 188 2.76 1.17 -12.14
C GLY A 188 2.04 2.43 -12.65
N THR A 189 2.66 3.16 -13.56
CA THR A 189 2.18 4.47 -14.08
C THR A 189 0.74 4.45 -14.57
N PHE A 190 0.28 3.39 -15.25
CA PHE A 190 -1.10 3.31 -15.75
C PHE A 190 -2.16 3.00 -14.71
N LEU A 191 -1.74 2.81 -13.45
CA LEU A 191 -2.61 2.76 -12.28
C LEU A 191 -2.53 4.04 -11.45
N ASP A 192 -1.82 5.06 -11.91
CA ASP A 192 -1.77 6.37 -11.25
C ASP A 192 -3.16 6.99 -11.18
N ILE A 193 -3.48 7.67 -10.08
CA ILE A 193 -4.80 8.27 -9.86
C ILE A 193 -5.10 9.41 -10.86
N ASP A 194 -4.08 10.11 -11.33
CA ASP A 194 -4.19 11.25 -12.25
C ASP A 194 -3.86 10.85 -13.70
N HIS A 195 -2.84 10.00 -13.88
CA HIS A 195 -2.27 9.68 -15.19
C HIS A 195 -2.64 8.28 -15.71
N GLY A 196 -3.37 7.49 -14.92
CA GLY A 196 -3.75 6.13 -15.28
C GLY A 196 -5.07 6.04 -16.05
N THR A 197 -5.54 4.81 -16.26
CA THR A 197 -6.82 4.52 -16.93
C THR A 197 -8.02 4.78 -16.01
N TYR A 198 -8.23 6.02 -15.57
CA TYR A 198 -9.31 6.38 -14.63
C TYR A 198 -10.69 5.96 -15.17
N PRO A 199 -11.60 5.41 -14.34
CA PRO A 199 -11.50 5.22 -12.88
C PRO A 199 -10.80 3.91 -12.45
N PHE A 200 -10.27 3.12 -13.37
CA PHE A 200 -9.66 1.82 -13.09
C PHE A 200 -8.19 1.95 -12.67
N VAL A 201 -7.96 2.66 -11.58
CA VAL A 201 -6.64 3.06 -11.07
C VAL A 201 -6.55 2.81 -9.57
N THR A 202 -5.36 2.92 -8.98
CA THR A 202 -5.20 3.00 -7.53
C THR A 202 -5.54 4.40 -7.03
N SER A 203 -5.66 4.59 -5.72
CA SER A 203 -5.98 5.89 -5.10
C SER A 203 -4.75 6.70 -4.69
N SER A 204 -3.58 6.39 -5.25
CA SER A 204 -2.33 7.11 -5.04
C SER A 204 -1.64 7.38 -6.37
N SER A 205 -0.84 8.44 -6.43
CA SER A 205 0.05 8.67 -7.56
C SER A 205 1.16 7.61 -7.56
N THR A 206 1.42 6.96 -8.68
CA THR A 206 2.41 5.89 -8.88
C THR A 206 3.60 6.34 -9.72
N VAL A 207 3.57 7.56 -10.24
CA VAL A 207 4.69 8.17 -10.98
C VAL A 207 5.88 8.49 -10.06
N ALA A 208 7.07 8.67 -10.66
CA ALA A 208 8.31 8.92 -9.93
C ALA A 208 8.27 10.15 -9.01
N ALA A 209 7.51 11.20 -9.38
CA ALA A 209 7.34 12.41 -8.58
C ALA A 209 6.72 12.12 -7.20
N THR A 210 5.99 11.00 -7.04
CA THR A 210 5.46 10.57 -5.75
C THR A 210 6.55 10.34 -4.71
N ALA A 211 7.77 9.98 -5.12
CA ALA A 211 8.89 9.83 -4.19
C ALA A 211 9.06 11.11 -3.34
N CYS A 212 9.01 12.29 -3.97
CA CYS A 212 9.16 13.57 -3.28
C CYS A 212 8.10 13.80 -2.19
N ILE A 213 6.82 13.77 -2.57
CA ILE A 213 5.72 14.04 -1.64
C ILE A 213 5.48 12.89 -0.65
N GLY A 214 5.88 11.67 -1.03
CA GLY A 214 5.71 10.45 -0.25
C GLY A 214 6.84 10.19 0.74
N SER A 215 7.97 10.91 0.63
CA SER A 215 9.12 10.76 1.52
C SER A 215 9.64 12.08 2.11
N GLY A 216 9.11 13.23 1.67
CA GLY A 216 9.50 14.55 2.18
C GLY A 216 10.83 15.08 1.64
N ILE A 217 11.13 14.81 0.36
CA ILE A 217 12.32 15.36 -0.31
C ILE A 217 11.95 16.36 -1.40
N GLY A 218 12.85 17.31 -1.69
CA GLY A 218 12.69 18.23 -2.81
C GLY A 218 12.80 17.53 -4.17
N PRO A 219 12.09 17.99 -5.22
CA PRO A 219 12.12 17.38 -6.55
C PRO A 219 13.49 17.40 -7.22
N THR A 220 14.34 18.37 -6.87
CA THR A 220 15.71 18.49 -7.38
C THR A 220 16.68 17.47 -6.77
N ARG A 221 16.24 16.65 -5.80
CA ARG A 221 17.04 15.62 -5.14
C ARG A 221 16.91 14.24 -5.79
N ILE A 222 16.23 14.13 -6.94
CA ILE A 222 16.12 12.88 -7.71
C ILE A 222 17.12 12.93 -8.87
N ASP A 223 18.16 12.09 -8.80
CA ASP A 223 19.20 12.03 -9.83
C ASP A 223 18.82 11.15 -11.02
N LYS A 224 18.09 10.06 -10.76
CA LYS A 224 17.81 9.02 -11.77
C LYS A 224 16.46 8.37 -11.54
N ILE A 225 15.72 8.17 -12.63
CA ILE A 225 14.46 7.44 -12.67
C ILE A 225 14.66 6.20 -13.55
N ILE A 226 14.35 5.01 -13.03
CA ILE A 226 14.42 3.75 -13.76
C ILE A 226 12.99 3.28 -14.06
N GLY A 227 12.59 3.36 -15.33
CA GLY A 227 11.33 2.77 -15.80
C GLY A 227 11.48 1.25 -15.97
N VAL A 228 10.56 0.50 -15.37
CA VAL A 228 10.54 -0.97 -15.49
C VAL A 228 9.35 -1.37 -16.34
N THR A 229 9.62 -1.99 -17.50
CA THR A 229 8.60 -2.58 -18.37
C THR A 229 8.86 -4.06 -18.54
N LYS A 230 7.78 -4.86 -18.57
CA LYS A 230 7.84 -6.28 -18.90
C LYS A 230 7.90 -6.44 -20.42
N ALA A 231 8.34 -7.60 -20.90
CA ALA A 231 8.32 -7.94 -22.32
C ALA A 231 6.88 -8.08 -22.90
N TYR A 232 5.86 -8.07 -22.04
CA TYR A 232 4.44 -8.15 -22.38
C TYR A 232 3.62 -7.46 -21.27
N THR A 233 2.38 -7.08 -21.54
CA THR A 233 1.56 -6.32 -20.58
C THR A 233 0.67 -7.22 -19.75
N THR A 234 0.39 -6.81 -18.51
CA THR A 234 -0.49 -7.56 -17.60
C THR A 234 -1.36 -6.64 -16.75
N ARG A 235 -2.60 -7.06 -16.47
CA ARG A 235 -3.57 -6.31 -15.65
C ARG A 235 -4.32 -7.24 -14.68
N VAL A 236 -4.35 -6.90 -13.40
CA VAL A 236 -5.06 -7.70 -12.35
C VAL A 236 -6.55 -7.32 -12.27
N GLY A 237 -6.84 -6.02 -12.30
CA GLY A 237 -8.19 -5.46 -12.11
C GLY A 237 -8.99 -5.33 -13.41
N GLN A 238 -10.18 -4.74 -13.28
CA GLN A 238 -10.98 -4.36 -14.45
C GLN A 238 -10.36 -3.15 -15.17
N GLY A 239 -10.98 -2.78 -16.29
CA GLY A 239 -10.63 -1.59 -17.06
C GLY A 239 -10.10 -1.89 -18.45
N PRO A 240 -9.90 -0.83 -19.27
CA PRO A 240 -9.42 -0.96 -20.64
C PRO A 240 -8.09 -1.70 -20.71
N PHE A 241 -7.97 -2.57 -21.71
CA PHE A 241 -6.72 -3.26 -22.01
C PHE A 241 -6.65 -3.52 -23.52
N PRO A 242 -6.22 -2.52 -24.32
CA PRO A 242 -6.28 -2.57 -25.78
C PRO A 242 -5.54 -3.77 -26.39
N THR A 243 -4.41 -4.14 -25.81
CA THR A 243 -3.55 -5.25 -26.29
C THR A 243 -3.85 -6.59 -25.64
N GLU A 244 -4.97 -6.74 -24.90
CA GLU A 244 -5.33 -8.00 -24.24
C GLU A 244 -5.46 -9.14 -25.24
N ILE A 245 -4.77 -10.24 -24.96
CA ILE A 245 -4.83 -11.47 -25.75
C ILE A 245 -5.80 -12.43 -25.06
N LYS A 246 -6.90 -12.77 -25.75
CA LYS A 246 -7.88 -13.76 -25.28
C LYS A 246 -7.53 -15.16 -25.80
N GLY A 247 -8.09 -16.19 -25.16
CA GLY A 247 -7.94 -17.58 -25.59
C GLY A 247 -6.58 -18.19 -25.27
N LYS A 248 -6.18 -19.21 -26.05
CA LYS A 248 -5.03 -20.09 -25.74
C LYS A 248 -3.71 -19.34 -25.54
N LEU A 249 -3.42 -18.33 -26.37
CA LEU A 249 -2.17 -17.57 -26.28
C LEU A 249 -2.09 -16.72 -25.00
N GLY A 250 -3.20 -16.08 -24.60
CA GLY A 250 -3.27 -15.33 -23.35
C GLY A 250 -3.07 -16.22 -22.11
N THR A 251 -3.70 -17.40 -22.11
CA THR A 251 -3.48 -18.41 -21.06
C THR A 251 -2.03 -18.89 -21.03
N MET A 252 -1.43 -19.17 -22.19
CA MET A 252 -0.02 -19.60 -22.27
C MET A 252 0.93 -18.56 -21.67
N LEU A 253 0.74 -17.27 -21.98
CA LEU A 253 1.53 -16.18 -21.41
C LEU A 253 1.37 -16.12 -19.89
N ARG A 254 0.13 -16.26 -19.39
CA ARG A 254 -0.15 -16.28 -17.95
C ARG A 254 0.59 -17.39 -17.24
N GLU A 255 0.52 -18.63 -17.74
CA GLU A 255 1.16 -19.78 -17.10
C GLU A 255 2.68 -19.64 -17.11
N LYS A 256 3.27 -19.31 -18.27
CA LYS A 256 4.72 -19.13 -18.39
C LYS A 256 5.25 -17.99 -17.52
N GLY A 257 4.47 -16.92 -17.40
CA GLY A 257 4.80 -15.76 -16.57
C GLY A 257 4.48 -15.92 -15.09
N SER A 258 3.81 -17.00 -14.68
CA SER A 258 3.23 -17.13 -13.34
C SER A 258 2.39 -15.91 -12.94
N GLU A 259 1.59 -15.39 -13.87
CA GLU A 259 0.88 -14.11 -13.75
C GLU A 259 -0.40 -14.24 -12.92
N TYR A 260 -0.19 -14.46 -11.63
CA TYR A 260 -1.20 -14.59 -10.60
C TYR A 260 -0.96 -13.55 -9.49
N GLY A 261 -2.02 -13.11 -8.83
CA GLY A 261 -1.89 -12.23 -7.66
C GLY A 261 -1.14 -12.96 -6.54
N ALA A 262 -0.08 -12.35 -6.00
CA ALA A 262 0.76 -12.98 -4.97
C ALA A 262 -0.03 -13.41 -3.72
N THR A 263 -1.12 -12.70 -3.40
CA THR A 263 -1.94 -12.96 -2.21
C THR A 263 -3.27 -13.63 -2.53
N THR A 264 -3.92 -13.25 -3.62
CA THR A 264 -5.27 -13.73 -3.95
C THR A 264 -5.27 -14.92 -4.90
N GLY A 265 -4.13 -15.23 -5.54
CA GLY A 265 -4.05 -16.20 -6.63
C GLY A 265 -4.86 -15.79 -7.87
N ARG A 266 -5.42 -14.57 -7.93
CA ARG A 266 -6.30 -14.15 -9.01
C ARG A 266 -5.50 -14.10 -10.33
N PRO A 267 -5.99 -14.74 -11.42
CA PRO A 267 -5.31 -14.71 -12.70
C PRO A 267 -5.29 -13.29 -13.26
N ARG A 268 -4.13 -12.86 -13.76
CA ARG A 268 -3.99 -11.58 -14.46
C ARG A 268 -4.40 -11.73 -15.92
N ARG A 269 -4.97 -10.68 -16.49
CA ARG A 269 -5.14 -10.52 -17.92
C ARG A 269 -3.76 -10.26 -18.53
N CYS A 270 -3.47 -10.84 -19.69
CA CYS A 270 -2.18 -10.74 -20.37
C CYS A 270 -2.37 -10.21 -21.80
N GLY A 271 -1.42 -9.43 -22.30
CA GLY A 271 -1.50 -8.79 -23.60
C GLY A 271 -0.12 -8.55 -24.22
N TRP A 272 -0.10 -8.09 -25.46
CA TRP A 272 1.14 -7.68 -26.13
C TRP A 272 1.80 -6.51 -25.42
N LEU A 273 3.11 -6.35 -25.59
CA LEU A 273 3.76 -5.09 -25.20
C LEU A 273 3.05 -3.94 -25.92
N ASP A 274 2.63 -2.96 -25.14
CA ASP A 274 2.02 -1.75 -25.66
C ASP A 274 3.06 -0.63 -25.56
N THR A 275 3.51 -0.13 -26.71
CA THR A 275 4.55 0.91 -26.80
C THR A 275 3.96 2.32 -26.90
N VAL A 276 2.62 2.44 -26.91
CA VAL A 276 1.93 3.72 -26.83
C VAL A 276 1.76 4.16 -25.38
N LEU A 277 1.59 3.18 -24.49
CA LEU A 277 1.68 3.34 -23.03
C LEU A 277 3.09 3.79 -22.62
#